data_AF-A0A7S0FX84-F1
#
_entry.id   AF-A0A7S0FX84-F1
#
_cell.length_a   1.000
_cell.length_b   1.000
_cell.length_c   1.000
_cell.angle_alpha   90.00
_cell.angle_beta   90.00
_cell.angle_gamma   90.00
#
_symmetry.space_group_name_H-M   'P 1'
#
loop_
_entity.id
_entity.type
_entity.pdbx_description
1 polymer ?
#
loop_
_entity_poly.entity_id
_entity_poly.type
_entity_poly.pdbx_seq_one_letter_code
_entity_poly.pdbx_strand_id
1 'polypeptide(L)'
;PAASVLRVLRRTELFGIVSILVSILLSEGRRGASPSTQAAKLPQTVTSLSVQAVRMLNQVARVDLTTLQETLGTCRQQELYHLLVCLFDYCTSRLHGGAKAPDETELLHETIVLLGHYCLKRSENQGIMCYGEGQTLLTKLTSLPLHYFMDERGKGILFPTILATCFRSQQNVECLRNEMNLSMLRRFLEAQLALRDAGAAEAAASQGLGGRFPLALCEEALAFFSDEAQADAP
;
A
#
# COMPACT_ATOMS: atom_id res chain seq x y z
N PRO A 1 13.39 4.69 25.88
CA PRO A 1 14.12 3.97 24.79
C PRO A 1 13.56 4.26 23.38
N ALA A 2 12.27 3.97 23.10
CA ALA A 2 11.65 4.20 21.80
C ALA A 2 11.66 5.69 21.38
N ALA A 3 11.38 6.61 22.30
CA ALA A 3 11.42 8.06 22.01
C ALA A 3 12.83 8.56 21.62
N SER A 4 13.89 7.99 22.18
CA SER A 4 15.27 8.33 21.82
C SER A 4 15.65 7.79 20.44
N VAL A 5 15.21 6.56 20.12
CA VAL A 5 15.37 5.98 18.78
C VAL A 5 14.58 6.79 17.75
N LEU A 6 13.32 7.14 18.01
CA LEU A 6 12.52 7.98 17.12
C LEU A 6 13.14 9.36 16.89
N ARG A 7 13.73 9.96 17.94
CA ARG A 7 14.46 11.24 17.81
C ARG A 7 15.72 11.10 16.96
N VAL A 8 16.43 9.97 17.06
CA VAL A 8 17.56 9.66 16.18
C VAL A 8 17.07 9.41 14.76
N LEU A 9 16.01 8.64 14.56
CA LEU A 9 15.42 8.37 13.24
C LEU A 9 14.95 9.65 12.54
N ARG A 10 14.31 10.57 13.28
CA ARG A 10 13.92 11.90 12.79
C ARG A 10 15.14 12.79 12.49
N ARG A 11 16.28 12.59 13.17
CA ARG A 11 17.54 13.32 12.94
C ARG A 11 18.44 12.67 11.89
N THR A 12 18.23 11.41 11.56
CA THR A 12 18.95 10.70 10.50
C THR A 12 18.26 10.88 9.16
N GLU A 13 19.04 10.82 8.08
CA GLU A 13 18.56 10.76 6.69
C GLU A 13 17.85 9.44 6.34
N LEU A 14 17.19 8.78 7.30
CA LEU A 14 16.42 7.54 7.08
C LEU A 14 15.38 7.74 5.98
N PHE A 15 14.82 8.93 5.88
CA PHE A 15 13.86 9.28 4.83
C PHE A 15 14.53 9.70 3.51
N GLY A 16 15.84 9.99 3.53
CA GLY A 16 16.66 10.09 2.33
C GLY A 16 16.74 8.75 1.57
N ILE A 17 16.34 7.64 2.19
CA ILE A 17 16.13 6.36 1.51
C ILE A 17 15.10 6.50 0.38
N VAL A 18 14.02 7.27 0.56
CA VAL A 18 13.04 7.50 -0.51
C VAL A 18 13.73 8.19 -1.69
N SER A 19 14.49 9.26 -1.41
CA SER A 19 15.20 10.02 -2.44
C SER A 19 16.29 9.18 -3.15
N ILE A 20 17.01 8.33 -2.42
CA ILE A 20 18.02 7.40 -2.97
C ILE A 20 17.35 6.34 -3.83
N LEU A 21 16.27 5.71 -3.34
CA LEU A 21 15.53 4.70 -4.11
C LEU A 21 14.97 5.28 -5.39
N VAL A 22 14.33 6.46 -5.34
CA VAL A 22 13.82 7.13 -6.54
C VAL A 22 14.96 7.41 -7.52
N SER A 23 16.10 7.91 -7.03
CA SER A 23 17.26 8.21 -7.87
C SER A 23 17.83 6.96 -8.55
N ILE A 24 17.97 5.86 -7.81
CA ILE A 24 18.47 4.58 -8.35
C ILE A 24 17.45 4.01 -9.35
N LEU A 25 16.17 3.93 -8.98
CA LEU A 25 15.12 3.35 -9.82
C LEU A 25 14.90 4.14 -11.11
N LEU A 26 14.95 5.48 -11.06
CA LEU A 26 14.87 6.33 -12.26
C LEU A 26 16.13 6.23 -13.12
N SER A 27 17.32 6.12 -12.52
CA SER A 27 18.57 5.96 -13.24
C SER A 27 18.61 4.62 -14.00
N GLU A 28 18.20 3.53 -13.34
CA GLU A 28 18.12 2.22 -13.97
C GLU A 28 16.94 2.11 -14.96
N GLY A 29 15.81 2.75 -14.67
CA GLY A 29 14.67 2.84 -15.60
C GLY A 29 15.01 3.55 -16.91
N ARG A 30 15.85 4.60 -16.86
CA ARG A 30 16.38 5.29 -18.05
C ARG A 30 17.37 4.44 -18.85
N ARG A 31 18.11 3.53 -18.21
CA ARG A 31 19.02 2.58 -18.88
C ARG A 31 18.29 1.44 -19.59
N GLY A 32 17.07 1.13 -19.17
CA GLY A 32 16.24 0.04 -19.71
C GLY A 32 15.34 0.41 -20.88
N ALA A 33 15.24 1.69 -21.26
CA ALA A 33 14.32 2.20 -22.28
C ALA A 33 14.77 1.95 -23.74
N SER A 34 15.30 0.77 -24.04
CA SER A 34 15.51 0.31 -25.43
C SER A 34 14.21 -0.37 -25.92
N PRO A 35 13.66 0.00 -27.09
CA PRO A 35 12.30 -0.36 -27.52
C PRO A 35 12.10 -1.85 -27.90
N SER A 36 13.09 -2.72 -27.72
CA SER A 36 13.07 -4.11 -28.19
C SER A 36 13.23 -5.19 -27.13
N THR A 37 13.27 -4.86 -25.83
CA THR A 37 13.58 -5.86 -24.78
C THR A 37 12.57 -5.82 -23.64
N GLN A 38 12.14 -6.99 -23.17
CA GLN A 38 11.41 -7.20 -21.91
C GLN A 38 11.91 -6.23 -20.82
N ALA A 39 10.99 -5.61 -20.08
CA ALA A 39 11.26 -4.64 -19.02
C ALA A 39 12.59 -4.94 -18.30
N ALA A 40 13.58 -4.06 -18.48
CA ALA A 40 14.95 -4.30 -18.05
C ALA A 40 14.98 -4.74 -16.59
N LYS A 41 15.55 -5.92 -16.34
CA LYS A 41 15.63 -6.48 -14.99
C LYS A 41 16.58 -5.62 -14.17
N LEU A 42 16.08 -5.01 -13.09
CA LEU A 42 16.94 -4.34 -12.13
C LEU A 42 18.01 -5.32 -11.61
N PRO A 43 19.24 -4.85 -11.33
CA PRO A 43 20.23 -5.66 -10.65
C PRO A 43 19.66 -6.22 -9.35
N GLN A 44 19.90 -7.49 -9.05
CA GLN A 44 19.33 -8.15 -7.86
C GLN A 44 19.64 -7.38 -6.57
N THR A 45 20.85 -6.83 -6.46
CA THR A 45 21.26 -5.98 -5.35
C THR A 45 20.32 -4.79 -5.14
N VAL A 46 19.89 -4.13 -6.23
CA VAL A 46 18.97 -2.99 -6.17
C VAL A 46 17.58 -3.43 -5.71
N THR A 47 17.09 -4.56 -6.21
CA THR A 47 15.80 -5.13 -5.78
C THR A 47 15.83 -5.48 -4.30
N SER A 48 16.85 -6.20 -3.82
CA SER A 48 16.98 -6.56 -2.41
C SER A 48 17.14 -5.35 -1.50
N LEU A 49 17.92 -4.33 -1.92
CA LEU A 49 18.02 -3.07 -1.19
C LEU A 49 16.67 -2.35 -1.10
N SER A 50 15.90 -2.34 -2.20
CA SER A 50 14.55 -1.76 -2.23
C SER A 50 13.61 -2.48 -1.26
N VAL A 51 13.65 -3.82 -1.20
CA VAL A 51 12.87 -4.61 -0.23
C VAL A 51 13.21 -4.19 1.19
N GLN A 52 14.50 -4.17 1.55
CA GLN A 52 14.91 -3.83 2.92
C GLN A 52 14.59 -2.36 3.29
N ALA A 53 14.73 -1.45 2.33
CA ALA A 53 14.40 -0.05 2.50
C ALA A 53 12.90 0.19 2.77
N VAL A 54 12.03 -0.36 1.92
CA VAL A 54 10.56 -0.24 2.10
C VAL A 54 10.12 -0.95 3.37
N ARG A 55 10.69 -2.13 3.66
CA ARG A 55 10.45 -2.84 4.93
C ARG A 55 10.83 -1.99 6.13
N MET A 56 11.96 -1.29 6.09
CA MET A 56 12.38 -0.43 7.19
C MET A 56 11.40 0.73 7.41
N LEU A 57 10.88 1.35 6.35
CA LEU A 57 9.79 2.32 6.45
C LEU A 57 8.55 1.71 7.11
N ASN A 58 8.16 0.50 6.73
CA ASN A 58 7.05 -0.21 7.37
C ASN A 58 7.32 -0.52 8.85
N GLN A 59 8.56 -0.80 9.25
CA GLN A 59 8.91 -0.97 10.67
C GLN A 59 8.80 0.36 11.44
N VAL A 60 9.19 1.48 10.84
CA VAL A 60 8.96 2.81 11.44
C VAL A 60 7.48 3.05 11.65
N ALA A 61 6.64 2.74 10.65
CA ALA A 61 5.19 2.87 10.74
C ALA A 61 4.57 2.08 11.90
N ARG A 62 5.10 0.88 12.16
CA ARG A 62 4.64 0.01 13.26
C ARG A 62 5.03 0.53 14.63
N VAL A 63 6.17 1.24 14.73
CA VAL A 63 6.63 1.84 15.99
C VAL A 63 5.93 3.17 16.24
N ASP A 64 5.84 4.01 15.21
CA ASP A 64 5.21 5.33 15.26
C ASP A 64 4.72 5.74 13.86
N LEU A 65 3.43 5.47 13.63
CA LEU A 65 2.73 5.81 12.39
C LEU A 65 2.79 7.31 12.09
N THR A 66 2.64 8.15 13.13
CA THR A 66 2.61 9.60 12.98
C THR A 66 3.96 10.12 12.50
N THR A 67 5.07 9.63 13.05
CA THR A 67 6.41 9.99 12.57
C THR A 67 6.62 9.64 11.09
N LEU A 68 6.18 8.46 10.64
CA LEU A 68 6.25 8.10 9.22
C LEU A 68 5.45 9.08 8.36
N GLN A 69 4.17 9.28 8.72
CA GLN A 69 3.23 10.09 7.94
C GLN A 69 3.64 11.56 7.86
N GLU A 70 4.10 12.15 8.96
CA GLU A 70 4.59 13.53 8.98
C GLU A 70 5.83 13.70 8.12
N THR A 71 6.75 12.73 8.16
CA THR A 71 8.04 12.87 7.46
C THR A 71 7.93 12.60 5.96
N LEU A 72 7.06 11.68 5.57
CA LEU A 72 6.76 11.40 4.15
C LEU A 72 5.66 12.30 3.57
N GLY A 73 4.95 13.04 4.43
CA GLY A 73 3.79 13.87 4.12
C GLY A 73 4.11 15.09 3.28
N THR A 74 3.51 16.23 3.60
CA THR A 74 3.52 17.46 2.79
C THR A 74 4.86 17.88 2.20
N CYS A 75 6.00 17.65 2.87
CA CYS A 75 7.33 17.99 2.33
C CYS A 75 7.89 16.98 1.32
N ARG A 76 7.44 15.71 1.33
CA ARG A 76 8.01 14.61 0.54
C ARG A 76 6.98 13.78 -0.23
N GLN A 77 5.71 14.20 -0.22
CA GLN A 77 4.62 13.50 -0.87
C GLN A 77 4.88 13.24 -2.36
N GLN A 78 5.49 14.19 -3.08
CA GLN A 78 5.82 14.02 -4.50
C GLN A 78 6.90 12.94 -4.71
N GLU A 79 7.96 12.94 -3.90
CA GLU A 79 9.01 11.92 -3.95
C GLU A 79 8.43 10.53 -3.63
N LEU A 80 7.58 10.46 -2.60
CA LEU A 80 6.88 9.22 -2.25
C LEU A 80 5.96 8.76 -3.38
N TYR A 81 5.19 9.65 -4.00
CA TYR A 81 4.31 9.33 -5.13
C TYR A 81 5.10 8.69 -6.26
N HIS A 82 6.20 9.33 -6.69
CA HIS A 82 7.07 8.78 -7.74
C HIS A 82 7.69 7.44 -7.34
N LEU A 83 8.14 7.29 -6.09
CA LEU A 83 8.64 6.01 -5.60
C LEU A 83 7.58 4.91 -5.72
N LEU A 84 6.38 5.16 -5.21
CA LEU A 84 5.28 4.20 -5.23
C LEU A 84 4.93 3.80 -6.67
N VAL A 85 4.75 4.76 -7.57
CA VAL A 85 4.47 4.50 -8.98
C VAL A 85 5.57 3.65 -9.62
N CYS A 86 6.85 4.03 -9.45
CA CYS A 86 7.97 3.27 -9.99
C CYS A 86 8.02 1.83 -9.45
N LEU A 87 7.79 1.63 -8.16
CA LEU A 87 7.79 0.31 -7.54
C LEU A 87 6.60 -0.54 -8.03
N PHE A 88 5.40 0.02 -8.13
CA PHE A 88 4.23 -0.66 -8.66
C PHE A 88 4.47 -1.11 -10.11
N ASP A 89 4.93 -0.20 -10.98
CA ASP A 89 5.16 -0.50 -12.39
C ASP A 89 6.25 -1.56 -12.57
N TYR A 90 7.36 -1.43 -11.82
CA TYR A 90 8.41 -2.42 -11.84
C TYR A 90 7.91 -3.80 -11.39
N CYS A 91 7.30 -3.91 -10.20
CA CYS A 91 6.91 -5.21 -9.67
C CYS A 91 5.81 -5.87 -10.50
N THR A 92 4.80 -5.11 -10.94
CA THR A 92 3.68 -5.66 -11.74
C THR A 92 4.15 -6.12 -13.12
N SER A 93 5.06 -5.41 -13.78
CA SER A 93 5.62 -5.85 -15.07
C SER A 93 6.33 -7.22 -14.98
N ARG A 94 6.92 -7.52 -13.81
CA ARG A 94 7.66 -8.77 -13.55
C ARG A 94 6.73 -9.93 -13.20
N LEU A 95 5.59 -9.65 -12.54
CA LEU A 95 4.57 -10.66 -12.23
C LEU A 95 3.91 -11.25 -13.48
N HIS A 96 3.75 -10.46 -14.54
CA HIS A 96 3.18 -10.93 -15.81
C HIS A 96 4.14 -11.80 -16.63
N GLY A 97 5.44 -11.79 -16.30
CA GLY A 97 6.49 -12.49 -17.05
C GLY A 97 6.61 -13.99 -16.75
N GLY A 98 5.73 -14.59 -15.95
CA GLY A 98 5.69 -16.04 -15.66
C GLY A 98 6.88 -16.61 -14.87
N ALA A 99 7.90 -15.81 -14.59
CA ALA A 99 9.07 -16.21 -13.79
C ALA A 99 8.76 -16.09 -12.29
N LYS A 100 9.21 -17.06 -11.48
CA LYS A 100 9.20 -16.93 -10.01
C LYS A 100 10.12 -15.77 -9.62
N ALA A 101 9.51 -14.66 -9.22
CA ALA A 101 10.15 -13.41 -8.84
C ALA A 101 9.85 -13.12 -7.35
N PRO A 102 10.46 -13.88 -6.40
CA PRO A 102 10.11 -13.80 -4.99
C PRO A 102 10.42 -12.42 -4.40
N ASP A 103 11.55 -11.83 -4.77
CA ASP A 103 11.99 -10.52 -4.28
C ASP A 103 11.07 -9.39 -4.80
N GLU A 104 10.68 -9.42 -6.07
CA GLU A 104 9.74 -8.43 -6.64
C GLU A 104 8.32 -8.58 -6.05
N THR A 105 7.88 -9.82 -5.78
CA THR A 105 6.61 -10.08 -5.09
C THR A 105 6.64 -9.54 -3.67
N GLU A 106 7.74 -9.76 -2.95
CA GLU A 106 7.95 -9.25 -1.60
C GLU A 106 8.02 -7.72 -1.59
N LEU A 107 8.73 -7.12 -2.54
CA LEU A 107 8.80 -5.66 -2.71
C LEU A 107 7.41 -5.07 -2.95
N LEU A 108 6.59 -5.70 -3.80
CA LEU A 108 5.21 -5.26 -4.04
C LEU A 108 4.37 -5.32 -2.77
N HIS A 109 4.47 -6.41 -2.00
CA HIS A 109 3.75 -6.53 -0.74
C HIS A 109 4.14 -5.44 0.26
N GLU A 110 5.44 -5.19 0.44
CA GLU A 110 5.92 -4.12 1.33
C GLU A 110 5.47 -2.74 0.84
N THR A 111 5.42 -2.52 -0.47
CA THR A 111 4.95 -1.27 -1.10
C THR A 111 3.45 -1.03 -0.86
N ILE A 112 2.61 -2.06 -1.03
CA ILE A 112 1.16 -2.00 -0.75
C ILE A 112 0.93 -1.69 0.73
N VAL A 113 1.72 -2.28 1.64
CA VAL A 113 1.60 -2.04 3.08
C VAL A 113 2.07 -0.62 3.45
N LEU A 114 3.15 -0.13 2.83
CA LEU A 114 3.64 1.23 3.06
C LEU A 114 2.59 2.28 2.67
N LEU A 115 1.92 2.07 1.53
CA LEU A 115 0.83 2.93 1.08
C LEU A 115 -0.33 2.95 2.09
N GLY A 116 -0.71 1.79 2.62
CA GLY A 116 -1.72 1.69 3.68
C GLY A 116 -1.34 2.48 4.93
N HIS A 117 -0.11 2.30 5.42
CA HIS A 117 0.40 3.08 6.57
C HIS A 117 0.41 4.59 6.29
N TYR A 118 0.84 5.01 5.11
CA TYR A 118 0.90 6.42 4.76
C TYR A 118 -0.47 7.10 4.80
N CYS A 119 -1.52 6.41 4.34
CA CYS A 119 -2.88 6.97 4.23
C CYS A 119 -3.75 6.78 5.48
N LEU A 120 -3.44 5.79 6.33
CA LEU A 120 -4.30 5.40 7.45
C LEU A 120 -4.63 6.58 8.38
N LYS A 121 -5.92 6.90 8.53
CA LYS A 121 -6.45 7.97 9.40
C LYS A 121 -5.91 9.38 9.08
N ARG A 122 -5.41 9.63 7.86
CA ARG A 122 -4.90 10.96 7.46
C ARG A 122 -5.40 11.35 6.07
N SER A 123 -6.48 12.14 6.04
CA SER A 123 -7.14 12.58 4.80
C SER A 123 -6.22 13.34 3.85
N GLU A 124 -5.33 14.17 4.38
CA GLU A 124 -4.31 14.89 3.60
C GLU A 124 -3.45 13.92 2.75
N ASN A 125 -3.05 12.80 3.35
CA ASN A 125 -2.22 11.80 2.70
C ASN A 125 -3.04 10.93 1.72
N GLN A 126 -4.32 10.68 2.03
CA GLN A 126 -5.23 9.91 1.16
C GLN A 126 -5.40 10.57 -0.21
N GLY A 127 -5.21 11.89 -0.34
CA GLY A 127 -5.28 12.59 -1.63
C GLY A 127 -4.27 12.12 -2.67
N ILE A 128 -3.21 11.42 -2.26
CA ILE A 128 -2.22 10.82 -3.18
C ILE A 128 -2.83 9.75 -4.10
N MET A 129 -3.94 9.13 -3.70
CA MET A 129 -4.51 7.94 -4.35
C MET A 129 -5.07 8.23 -5.73
N CYS A 130 -5.75 9.37 -5.88
CA CYS A 130 -6.40 9.81 -7.11
C CYS A 130 -5.58 10.90 -7.83
N TYR A 131 -4.30 11.06 -7.47
CA TYR A 131 -3.39 12.02 -8.11
C TYR A 131 -2.80 11.46 -9.42
N GLY A 132 -2.54 12.34 -10.39
CA GLY A 132 -1.90 12.03 -11.68
C GLY A 132 -2.85 12.00 -12.88
N GLU A 133 -2.34 12.32 -14.09
CA GLU A 133 -3.12 12.38 -15.34
C GLU A 133 -3.30 11.01 -16.04
N GLY A 134 -2.73 9.93 -15.48
CA GLY A 134 -2.75 8.57 -16.04
C GLY A 134 -3.37 7.55 -15.11
N GLN A 135 -2.77 6.35 -15.02
CA GLN A 135 -3.21 5.34 -14.06
C GLN A 135 -2.90 5.80 -12.63
N THR A 136 -3.94 6.06 -11.85
CA THR A 136 -3.81 6.49 -10.44
C THR A 136 -3.23 5.38 -9.57
N LEU A 137 -2.73 5.70 -8.38
CA LEU A 137 -2.30 4.67 -7.41
C LEU A 137 -3.45 3.75 -7.01
N LEU A 138 -4.69 4.28 -6.97
CA LEU A 138 -5.86 3.46 -6.69
C LEU A 138 -6.13 2.46 -7.83
N THR A 139 -6.13 2.93 -9.07
CA THR A 139 -6.29 2.06 -10.25
C THR A 139 -5.15 1.02 -10.33
N LYS A 140 -3.92 1.36 -9.91
CA LYS A 140 -2.81 0.39 -9.83
C LYS A 140 -3.06 -0.72 -8.80
N LEU A 141 -3.64 -0.39 -7.63
CA LEU A 141 -4.03 -1.38 -6.63
C LEU A 141 -5.17 -2.28 -7.13
N THR A 142 -6.16 -1.70 -7.81
CA THR A 142 -7.33 -2.46 -8.31
C THR A 142 -6.99 -3.28 -9.56
N SER A 143 -5.92 -2.93 -10.28
CA SER A 143 -5.41 -3.67 -11.46
C SER A 143 -4.44 -4.81 -11.11
N LEU A 144 -4.23 -5.11 -9.82
CA LEU A 144 -3.35 -6.21 -9.42
C LEU A 144 -3.89 -7.57 -9.88
N PRO A 145 -3.03 -8.61 -10.00
CA PRO A 145 -3.48 -9.94 -10.40
C PRO A 145 -4.56 -10.53 -9.46
N LEU A 146 -5.44 -11.37 -10.02
CA LEU A 146 -6.63 -11.89 -9.34
C LEU A 146 -6.36 -12.57 -7.97
N HIS A 147 -5.17 -13.16 -7.77
CA HIS A 147 -4.81 -13.78 -6.49
C HIS A 147 -4.80 -12.78 -5.32
N TYR A 148 -4.60 -11.48 -5.57
CA TYR A 148 -4.73 -10.44 -4.54
C TYR A 148 -6.17 -10.23 -4.05
N PHE A 149 -7.16 -10.64 -4.86
CA PHE A 149 -8.58 -10.47 -4.57
C PHE A 149 -9.26 -11.76 -4.12
N MET A 150 -8.68 -12.92 -4.43
CA MET A 150 -9.29 -14.22 -4.20
C MET A 150 -8.61 -15.00 -3.07
N ASP A 151 -7.28 -14.98 -3.00
CA ASP A 151 -6.54 -15.75 -2.00
C ASP A 151 -6.47 -14.99 -0.68
N GLU A 152 -6.58 -15.71 0.45
CA GLU A 152 -6.57 -15.11 1.79
C GLU A 152 -5.31 -14.27 2.05
N ARG A 153 -4.14 -14.75 1.60
CA ARG A 153 -2.88 -13.99 1.72
C ARG A 153 -2.91 -12.69 0.92
N GLY A 154 -3.49 -12.73 -0.27
CA GLY A 154 -3.62 -11.56 -1.15
C GLY A 154 -4.57 -10.54 -0.55
N LYS A 155 -5.77 -10.98 -0.16
CA LYS A 155 -6.80 -10.15 0.49
C LYS A 155 -6.27 -9.51 1.77
N GLY A 156 -5.59 -10.27 2.63
CA GLY A 156 -5.02 -9.77 3.87
C GLY A 156 -3.93 -8.71 3.70
N ILE A 157 -3.41 -8.52 2.48
CA ILE A 157 -2.49 -7.43 2.13
C ILE A 157 -3.26 -6.29 1.47
N LEU A 158 -4.01 -6.59 0.41
CA LEU A 158 -4.63 -5.58 -0.43
C LEU A 158 -5.81 -4.87 0.27
N PHE A 159 -6.71 -5.62 0.90
CA PHE A 159 -7.97 -5.05 1.39
C PHE A 159 -7.76 -4.11 2.58
N PRO A 160 -6.90 -4.44 3.58
CA PRO A 160 -6.56 -3.47 4.63
C PRO A 160 -5.95 -2.17 4.08
N THR A 161 -5.15 -2.26 3.01
CA THR A 161 -4.61 -1.07 2.35
C THR A 161 -5.72 -0.27 1.68
N ILE A 162 -6.62 -0.89 0.91
CA ILE A 162 -7.76 -0.19 0.28
C ILE A 162 -8.64 0.49 1.34
N LEU A 163 -8.90 -0.20 2.46
CA LEU A 163 -9.63 0.38 3.59
C LEU A 163 -8.90 1.61 4.16
N ALA A 164 -7.58 1.52 4.39
CA ALA A 164 -6.78 2.64 4.90
C ALA A 164 -6.75 3.84 3.93
N THR A 165 -6.78 3.58 2.61
CA THR A 165 -6.70 4.61 1.58
C THR A 165 -8.05 5.26 1.27
N CYS A 166 -9.17 4.53 1.41
CA CYS A 166 -10.49 5.00 0.98
C CYS A 166 -11.46 5.29 2.13
N PHE A 167 -11.28 4.71 3.32
CA PHE A 167 -12.19 4.96 4.44
C PHE A 167 -12.20 6.45 4.80
N ARG A 168 -13.42 7.03 4.81
CA ARG A 168 -13.69 8.46 5.04
C ARG A 168 -13.11 9.42 3.98
N SER A 169 -12.83 8.95 2.77
CA SER A 169 -12.45 9.80 1.63
C SER A 169 -13.43 9.63 0.47
N GLN A 170 -14.33 10.60 0.29
CA GLN A 170 -15.37 10.53 -0.75
C GLN A 170 -14.76 10.39 -2.15
N GLN A 171 -13.75 11.21 -2.46
CA GLN A 171 -13.04 11.17 -3.74
C GLN A 171 -12.43 9.78 -4.02
N ASN A 172 -11.82 9.16 -3.02
CA ASN A 172 -11.18 7.86 -3.21
C ASN A 172 -12.21 6.74 -3.33
N VAL A 173 -13.35 6.83 -2.64
CA VAL A 173 -14.44 5.86 -2.77
C VAL A 173 -15.11 5.97 -4.13
N GLU A 174 -15.37 7.18 -4.62
CA GLU A 174 -15.90 7.40 -5.97
C GLU A 174 -14.98 6.79 -7.04
N CYS A 175 -13.67 7.00 -6.93
CA CYS A 175 -12.71 6.35 -7.83
C CYS A 175 -12.72 4.83 -7.66
N LEU A 176 -12.78 4.31 -6.42
CA LEU A 176 -12.81 2.87 -6.14
C LEU A 176 -14.03 2.17 -6.74
N ARG A 177 -15.21 2.80 -6.71
CA ARG A 177 -16.45 2.23 -7.27
C ARG A 177 -16.33 1.94 -8.76
N ASN A 178 -15.64 2.80 -9.50
CA ASN A 178 -15.40 2.63 -10.93
C ASN A 178 -14.47 1.45 -11.23
N GLU A 179 -13.73 0.99 -10.23
CA GLU A 179 -12.64 0.03 -10.39
C GLU A 179 -12.98 -1.36 -9.81
N MET A 180 -13.76 -1.45 -8.73
CA MET A 180 -14.15 -2.73 -8.14
C MET A 180 -15.48 -2.70 -7.36
N ASN A 181 -16.07 -3.89 -7.16
CA ASN A 181 -17.30 -4.04 -6.39
C ASN A 181 -17.03 -3.95 -4.87
N LEU A 182 -17.61 -2.95 -4.21
CA LEU A 182 -17.46 -2.69 -2.77
C LEU A 182 -17.97 -3.83 -1.86
N SER A 183 -18.83 -4.73 -2.36
CA SER A 183 -19.27 -5.91 -1.60
C SER A 183 -18.11 -6.81 -1.18
N MET A 184 -16.99 -6.84 -1.92
CA MET A 184 -15.81 -7.60 -1.54
C MET A 184 -15.18 -7.08 -0.26
N LEU A 185 -15.13 -5.75 -0.09
CA LEU A 185 -14.63 -5.10 1.12
C LEU A 185 -15.58 -5.32 2.31
N ARG A 186 -16.89 -5.22 2.07
CA ARG A 186 -17.90 -5.49 3.11
C ARG A 186 -17.81 -6.91 3.65
N ARG A 187 -17.79 -7.91 2.75
CA ARG A 187 -17.64 -9.32 3.13
C ARG A 187 -16.34 -9.60 3.87
N PHE A 188 -15.26 -8.93 3.48
CA PHE A 188 -13.99 -9.03 4.19
C PHE A 188 -14.09 -8.45 5.60
N LEU A 189 -14.67 -7.26 5.77
CA LEU A 189 -14.88 -6.64 7.09
C LEU A 189 -15.77 -7.50 7.98
N GLU A 190 -16.88 -8.03 7.46
CA GLU A 190 -17.77 -8.96 8.15
C GLU A 190 -17.01 -10.20 8.65
N ALA A 191 -16.17 -10.79 7.78
CA ALA A 191 -15.34 -11.93 8.16
C ALA A 191 -14.34 -11.57 9.29
N GLN A 192 -13.74 -10.38 9.25
CA GLN A 192 -12.82 -9.92 10.30
C GLN A 192 -13.54 -9.69 11.64
N LEU A 193 -14.75 -9.15 11.62
CA LEU A 193 -15.57 -8.95 12.81
C LEU A 193 -16.03 -10.30 13.39
N ALA A 194 -16.42 -11.25 12.55
CA ALA A 194 -16.78 -12.60 13.00
C ALA A 194 -15.60 -13.31 13.68
N LEU A 195 -14.37 -13.19 13.15
CA LEU A 195 -13.17 -13.74 13.77
C LEU A 195 -12.85 -13.09 15.13
N ARG A 196 -13.07 -11.78 15.25
CA ARG A 196 -12.93 -11.06 16.52
C ARG A 196 -13.91 -11.60 17.57
N ASP A 197 -15.18 -11.74 17.20
CA ASP A 197 -16.25 -12.13 18.13
C ASP A 197 -16.12 -13.61 18.54
N ALA A 198 -15.50 -14.45 17.71
CA ALA A 198 -15.14 -15.83 18.04
C ALA A 198 -13.94 -15.95 19.03
N GLY A 199 -13.39 -14.83 19.52
CA GLY A 199 -12.25 -14.82 20.44
C GLY A 199 -10.91 -15.15 19.77
N ALA A 200 -10.87 -15.26 18.44
CA ALA A 200 -9.68 -15.56 17.66
C ALA A 200 -8.96 -14.27 17.22
N ALA A 201 -8.74 -13.34 18.16
CA ALA A 201 -8.10 -12.06 17.87
C ALA A 201 -6.67 -12.22 17.29
N GLU A 202 -5.93 -13.25 17.71
CA GLU A 202 -4.64 -13.61 17.12
C GLU A 202 -4.76 -14.16 15.69
N ALA A 203 -5.87 -14.83 15.36
CA ALA A 203 -6.15 -15.26 13.98
C ALA A 203 -6.53 -14.06 13.10
N ALA A 204 -7.34 -13.12 13.58
CA ALA A 204 -7.65 -11.88 12.85
C ALA A 204 -6.40 -11.00 12.62
N ALA A 205 -5.50 -10.96 13.62
CA ALA A 205 -4.21 -10.29 13.52
C ALA A 205 -3.23 -11.00 12.58
N SER A 206 -3.28 -12.32 12.42
CA SER A 206 -2.38 -13.07 11.54
C SER A 206 -2.94 -13.30 10.12
N GLN A 207 -4.27 -13.31 9.94
CA GLN A 207 -4.93 -13.70 8.69
C GLN A 207 -5.60 -12.55 7.93
N GLY A 208 -5.97 -11.45 8.59
CA GLY A 208 -6.81 -10.43 7.94
C GLY A 208 -6.25 -9.02 7.99
N LEU A 209 -6.26 -8.39 9.16
CA LEU A 209 -5.86 -6.99 9.27
C LEU A 209 -4.39 -6.79 9.60
N GLY A 210 -3.69 -7.74 10.24
CA GLY A 210 -2.23 -7.66 10.34
C GLY A 210 -1.66 -6.45 11.11
N GLY A 211 -2.49 -5.71 11.86
CA GLY A 211 -2.14 -4.37 12.37
C GLY A 211 -2.11 -3.26 11.29
N ARG A 212 -2.49 -3.57 10.04
CA ARG A 212 -2.52 -2.68 8.86
C ARG A 212 -3.78 -1.81 8.81
N PHE A 213 -4.89 -2.30 9.36
CA PHE A 213 -6.11 -1.51 9.61
C PHE A 213 -6.63 -1.79 11.03
N PRO A 214 -6.97 -0.78 11.83
CA PRO A 214 -7.41 -1.01 13.21
C PRO A 214 -8.76 -1.72 13.27
N LEU A 215 -8.83 -2.85 14.00
CA LEU A 215 -10.08 -3.60 14.23
C LEU A 215 -11.19 -2.73 14.83
N ALA A 216 -10.82 -1.76 15.68
CA ALA A 216 -11.75 -0.81 16.28
C ALA A 216 -12.50 0.07 15.25
N LEU A 217 -11.94 0.23 14.05
CA LEU A 217 -12.57 0.99 12.97
C LEU A 217 -13.41 0.12 12.03
N CYS A 218 -13.38 -1.21 12.17
CA CYS A 218 -14.02 -2.09 11.18
C CYS A 218 -15.55 -1.95 11.16
N GLU A 219 -16.19 -1.70 12.29
CA GLU A 219 -17.64 -1.48 12.35
C GLU A 219 -18.02 -0.18 11.63
N GLU A 220 -17.29 0.90 11.91
CA GLU A 220 -17.51 2.19 11.23
C GLU A 220 -17.20 2.11 9.73
N ALA A 221 -16.14 1.38 9.36
CA ALA A 221 -15.82 1.14 7.96
C ALA A 221 -16.91 0.32 7.26
N LEU A 222 -17.45 -0.71 7.92
CA LEU A 222 -18.52 -1.52 7.35
C LEU A 222 -19.78 -0.70 7.10
N ALA A 223 -20.17 0.16 8.06
CA ALA A 223 -21.27 1.10 7.89
C ALA A 223 -21.01 2.03 6.69
N PHE A 224 -19.85 2.70 6.68
CA PHE A 224 -19.45 3.61 5.60
C PHE A 224 -19.52 2.97 4.21
N PHE A 225 -18.90 1.81 4.00
CA PHE A 225 -18.93 1.13 2.70
C PHE A 225 -20.29 0.51 2.34
N SER A 226 -21.19 0.36 3.31
CA SER A 226 -22.56 -0.11 3.07
C SER A 226 -23.49 1.01 2.62
N ASP A 227 -23.34 2.19 3.23
CA ASP A 227 -24.07 3.40 2.84
C ASP A 227 -23.66 3.83 1.42
N GLU A 228 -22.35 3.84 1.16
CA GLU A 228 -21.80 4.14 -0.16
C GLU A 228 -22.24 3.11 -1.23
N ALA A 229 -22.55 1.87 -0.86
CA ALA A 229 -23.07 0.88 -1.81
C ALA A 229 -24.58 1.06 -2.10
N GLN A 230 -25.34 1.69 -1.20
CA GLN A 230 -26.77 1.94 -1.36
C GLN A 230 -27.08 3.25 -2.09
N ALA A 231 -26.18 4.23 -2.01
CA ALA A 231 -26.31 5.51 -2.74
C ALA A 231 -26.33 5.37 -4.28
N ASP A 232 -26.00 4.19 -4.82
CA ASP A 232 -25.98 3.86 -6.25
C ASP A 232 -27.12 2.92 -6.68
N ALA A 233 -28.04 2.55 -5.78
CA ALA A 233 -29.23 1.79 -6.14
C ALA A 233 -30.28 2.75 -6.74
N PRO A 234 -30.77 2.50 -7.97
CA PRO A 234 -31.72 3.38 -8.65
C PRO A 234 -33.07 3.50 -7.94
#